data_AF-A0A3D4MK24-F1
#
_entry.id   AF-A0A3D4MK24-F1
#
_cell.length_a   1.000
_cell.length_b   1.000
_cell.length_c   1.000
_cell.angle_alpha   90.00
_cell.angle_beta   90.00
_cell.angle_gamma   90.00
#
_symmetry.space_group_name_H-M   'P 1'
#
loop_
_entity.id
_entity.type
_entity.pdbx_description
1 polymer ?
#
loop_
_entity_poly.entity_id
_entity_poly.type
_entity_poly.pdbx_seq_one_letter_code
_entity_poly.pdbx_strand_id
1 'polypeptide(L)'
;MEKSKVMQIISDETLTYSQQVLALARLAESEDSTLKRNPLWDKAIKEGKVCDLNEGYAPYRPRYILPDYDILMKKGCKFLELEPAKTLLEACNNLLIFYKHLPSITSYPVYLGNFTDLFMPWDDEVSNPQTKEILKLFLKHIDKTLCDSFVHANIGPKDSKITRLILNLTKEMQLAIPNITLLYDDDITPHDLAIASIDTMLYTSKPSFANHKMYSKEHKNNPYGIASCYNALNIGGGGYTLPRLRLYEISTEAKSIDDFMDNVLPKYVKLILENIDQRIKFIVEESSFFKSNFLVKEGFVQREKFTGMVGIVGVAECTNNLLGIKDKALGFGHNEKAEALAAKILAKIEEMVNNHKGLYCSLCDNKYQMHAQVGIDTDETDDAPGCRIPVGYEPELYKHLMIESKLHKYFPCGVGDIFKFDQTWLNSRDAILDIIKGAFNSGLRYFTAYNQDNDVVRVTGYLVKKSEIDKLTHGEQSINNCTIFGKGAKERGHALERKVYGKGTN
;
A
#
# COMPACT_ATOMS: atom_id res chain seq x y z
N MET A 1 23.41 -11.90 30.63
CA MET A 1 23.76 -12.28 29.25
C MET A 1 22.75 -11.64 28.34
N GLU A 2 23.21 -11.00 27.26
CA GLU A 2 22.31 -10.46 26.24
C GLU A 2 21.57 -11.63 25.57
N LYS A 3 20.23 -11.56 25.52
CA LYS A 3 19.42 -12.60 24.87
C LYS A 3 19.76 -12.63 23.38
N SER A 4 19.95 -13.82 22.78
CA SER A 4 20.07 -13.94 21.32
C SER A 4 18.82 -13.41 20.62
N LYS A 5 18.91 -13.03 19.34
CA LYS A 5 17.75 -12.55 18.55
C LYS A 5 16.60 -13.56 18.55
N VAL A 6 16.92 -14.86 18.50
CA VAL A 6 15.92 -15.94 18.64
C VAL A 6 15.27 -15.92 20.02
N MET A 7 16.06 -15.81 21.09
CA MET A 7 15.53 -15.72 22.46
C MET A 7 14.67 -14.47 22.67
N GLN A 8 15.01 -13.36 22.01
CA GLN A 8 14.20 -12.14 22.03
C GLN A 8 12.81 -12.39 21.43
N ILE A 9 12.71 -13.07 20.29
CA ILE A 9 11.42 -13.39 19.65
C ILE A 9 10.59 -14.38 20.50
N ILE A 10 11.20 -15.49 20.95
CA ILE A 10 10.41 -16.55 21.62
C ILE A 10 9.98 -16.19 23.05
N SER A 11 10.66 -15.22 23.67
CA SER A 11 10.30 -14.72 25.00
C SER A 11 9.52 -13.40 24.97
N ASP A 12 9.15 -12.92 23.78
CA ASP A 12 8.26 -11.77 23.63
C ASP A 12 6.82 -12.21 23.86
N GLU A 13 6.26 -11.80 24.99
CA GLU A 13 4.88 -12.11 25.41
C GLU A 13 3.83 -11.39 24.58
N THR A 14 4.22 -10.31 23.87
CA THR A 14 3.30 -9.54 23.02
C THR A 14 3.04 -10.22 21.67
N LEU A 15 3.87 -11.18 21.27
CA LEU A 15 3.71 -11.95 20.05
C LEU A 15 2.83 -13.18 20.27
N THR A 16 1.83 -13.35 19.40
CA THR A 16 1.10 -14.62 19.26
C THR A 16 2.00 -15.71 18.66
N TYR A 17 1.60 -16.98 18.80
CA TYR A 17 2.33 -18.10 18.20
C TYR A 17 2.61 -17.90 16.70
N SER A 18 1.60 -17.51 15.92
CA SER A 18 1.76 -17.28 14.47
C SER A 18 2.74 -16.14 14.18
N GLN A 19 2.72 -15.07 14.97
CA GLN A 19 3.66 -13.95 14.83
C GLN A 19 5.09 -14.37 15.16
N GLN A 20 5.30 -15.18 16.20
CA GLN A 20 6.61 -15.73 16.55
C GLN A 20 7.17 -16.58 15.41
N VAL A 21 6.36 -17.49 14.85
CA VAL A 21 6.76 -18.32 13.69
C VAL A 21 7.20 -17.46 12.51
N LEU A 22 6.40 -16.43 12.17
CA LEU A 22 6.74 -15.51 11.08
C LEU A 22 7.99 -14.68 11.37
N ALA A 23 8.16 -14.20 12.59
CA ALA A 23 9.34 -13.45 13.00
C ALA A 23 10.62 -14.29 12.93
N LEU A 24 10.57 -15.56 13.36
CA LEU A 24 11.68 -16.51 13.24
C LEU A 24 12.03 -16.79 11.78
N ALA A 25 11.03 -16.97 10.91
CA ALA A 25 11.25 -17.15 9.48
C ALA A 25 11.90 -15.91 8.83
N ARG A 26 11.43 -14.71 9.18
CA ARG A 26 12.03 -13.45 8.71
C ARG A 26 13.46 -13.26 9.24
N LEU A 27 13.73 -13.63 10.48
CA LEU A 27 15.08 -13.58 11.04
C LEU A 27 16.03 -14.45 10.21
N ALA A 28 15.63 -15.69 9.87
CA ALA A 28 16.42 -16.56 9.01
C ALA A 28 16.66 -15.93 7.62
N GLU A 29 15.62 -15.35 7.01
CA GLU A 29 15.72 -14.63 5.72
C GLU A 29 16.66 -13.42 5.77
N SER A 30 16.79 -12.78 6.94
CA SER A 30 17.65 -11.61 7.17
C SER A 30 19.11 -11.93 7.52
N GLU A 31 19.44 -13.18 7.87
CA GLU A 31 20.80 -13.57 8.25
C GLU A 31 21.56 -14.28 7.11
N ASP A 32 20.86 -14.67 6.04
CA ASP A 32 21.48 -15.30 4.87
C ASP A 32 22.31 -14.29 4.06
N SER A 33 23.62 -14.50 3.95
CA SER A 33 24.54 -13.64 3.19
C SER A 33 24.99 -14.24 1.86
N THR A 34 24.31 -15.29 1.38
CA THR A 34 24.65 -16.00 0.14
C THR A 34 24.60 -15.07 -1.08
N LEU A 35 23.57 -14.21 -1.16
CA LEU A 35 23.49 -13.19 -2.20
C LEU A 35 24.34 -11.98 -1.81
N LYS A 36 25.54 -11.87 -2.39
CA LYS A 36 26.44 -10.73 -2.14
C LYS A 36 25.88 -9.44 -2.72
N ARG A 37 25.70 -8.42 -1.89
CA ARG A 37 25.23 -7.08 -2.31
C ARG A 37 26.40 -6.18 -2.70
N ASN A 38 26.08 -5.10 -3.41
CA ASN A 38 27.02 -4.01 -3.64
C ASN A 38 27.42 -3.40 -2.28
N PRO A 39 28.72 -3.35 -1.91
CA PRO A 39 29.15 -2.79 -0.63
C PRO A 39 28.73 -1.33 -0.42
N LEU A 40 28.57 -0.55 -1.50
CA LEU A 40 28.05 0.81 -1.42
C LEU A 40 26.58 0.83 -1.01
N TRP A 41 25.79 -0.17 -1.40
CA TRP A 41 24.41 -0.31 -0.99
C TRP A 41 24.30 -0.67 0.49
N ASP A 42 25.12 -1.59 0.99
CA ASP A 42 25.16 -1.92 2.42
C ASP A 42 25.58 -0.72 3.27
N LYS A 43 26.56 0.05 2.78
CA LYS A 43 26.94 1.33 3.40
C LYS A 43 25.76 2.31 3.42
N ALA A 44 25.05 2.46 2.30
CA ALA A 44 23.89 3.35 2.21
C ALA A 44 22.73 2.94 3.13
N ILE A 45 22.50 1.63 3.33
CA ILE A 45 21.55 1.12 4.34
C ILE A 45 22.01 1.51 5.74
N LYS A 46 23.28 1.27 6.08
CA LYS A 46 23.83 1.59 7.40
C LYS A 46 23.76 3.09 7.72
N GLU A 47 23.93 3.93 6.70
CA GLU A 47 23.81 5.40 6.79
C GLU A 47 22.36 5.89 6.71
N GLY A 48 21.38 4.99 6.56
CA GLY A 48 19.96 5.32 6.50
C GLY A 48 19.53 6.03 5.21
N LYS A 49 20.37 6.08 4.17
CA LYS A 49 20.11 6.78 2.90
C LYS A 49 19.14 6.00 2.01
N VAL A 50 19.13 4.68 2.17
CA VAL A 50 18.25 3.75 1.45
C VAL A 50 17.70 2.71 2.43
N CYS A 51 16.59 2.09 2.08
CA CYS A 51 15.96 1.06 2.89
C CYS A 51 15.38 -0.03 1.97
N ASP A 52 15.60 -1.30 2.29
CA ASP A 52 15.08 -2.44 1.53
C ASP A 52 13.77 -3.01 2.09
N LEU A 53 13.14 -2.30 3.03
CA LEU A 53 11.86 -2.67 3.66
C LEU A 53 11.85 -4.09 4.24
N ASN A 54 12.99 -4.56 4.76
CA ASN A 54 13.16 -5.89 5.33
C ASN A 54 12.81 -7.02 4.35
N GLU A 55 13.11 -6.84 3.06
CA GLU A 55 12.85 -7.87 2.06
C GLU A 55 13.88 -9.01 2.01
N GLY A 56 14.73 -9.10 3.03
CA GLY A 56 15.78 -10.11 3.11
C GLY A 56 16.92 -9.92 2.11
N TYR A 57 18.01 -10.64 2.34
CA TYR A 57 19.18 -10.61 1.44
C TYR A 57 18.95 -11.48 0.19
N ALA A 58 18.37 -12.68 0.35
CA ALA A 58 18.10 -13.63 -0.72
C ALA A 58 16.59 -13.83 -0.95
N PRO A 59 15.92 -12.96 -1.72
CA PRO A 59 14.46 -13.00 -1.87
C PRO A 59 14.00 -14.25 -2.63
N TYR A 60 13.19 -15.09 -1.98
CA TYR A 60 12.66 -16.32 -2.59
C TYR A 60 11.28 -16.14 -3.25
N ARG A 61 10.69 -14.95 -3.15
CA ARG A 61 9.36 -14.62 -3.68
C ARG A 61 9.28 -13.15 -4.09
N PRO A 62 8.43 -12.78 -5.07
CA PRO A 62 8.07 -11.39 -5.32
C PRO A 62 7.45 -10.74 -4.07
N ARG A 63 7.65 -9.43 -3.91
CA ARG A 63 7.06 -8.65 -2.82
C ARG A 63 5.54 -8.64 -2.88
N TYR A 64 4.99 -8.35 -4.05
CA TYR A 64 3.55 -8.24 -4.29
C TYR A 64 3.12 -9.21 -5.39
N ILE A 65 2.05 -9.95 -5.12
CA ILE A 65 1.46 -10.90 -6.06
C ILE A 65 -0.03 -10.61 -6.14
N LEU A 66 -0.53 -10.45 -7.37
CA LEU A 66 -1.94 -10.21 -7.68
C LEU A 66 -2.42 -11.36 -8.57
N PRO A 67 -2.88 -12.49 -8.00
CA PRO A 67 -3.38 -13.60 -8.79
C PRO A 67 -4.58 -13.18 -9.65
N ASP A 68 -4.70 -13.78 -10.82
CA ASP A 68 -5.88 -13.67 -11.65
C ASP A 68 -6.98 -14.61 -11.12
N TYR A 69 -7.83 -14.09 -10.24
CA TYR A 69 -8.89 -14.85 -9.59
C TYR A 69 -10.03 -15.24 -10.55
N ASP A 70 -10.13 -14.64 -11.73
CA ASP A 70 -11.07 -15.12 -12.77
C ASP A 70 -10.76 -16.56 -13.17
N ILE A 71 -9.47 -16.93 -13.17
CA ILE A 71 -9.05 -18.31 -13.45
C ILE A 71 -9.60 -19.25 -12.38
N LEU A 72 -9.52 -18.85 -11.10
CA LEU A 72 -10.04 -19.67 -9.99
C LEU A 72 -11.56 -19.86 -10.12
N MET A 73 -12.28 -18.77 -10.42
CA MET A 73 -13.74 -18.83 -10.55
C MET A 73 -14.18 -19.67 -11.75
N LYS A 74 -13.47 -19.60 -12.87
CA LYS A 74 -13.86 -20.27 -14.12
C LYS A 74 -13.35 -21.70 -14.24
N LYS A 75 -12.18 -22.00 -13.67
CA LYS A 75 -11.45 -23.26 -13.90
C LYS A 75 -11.10 -24.01 -12.61
N GLY A 76 -11.30 -23.41 -11.44
CA GLY A 76 -10.83 -23.98 -10.19
C GLY A 76 -9.30 -23.89 -10.06
N CYS A 77 -8.73 -24.73 -9.21
CA CYS A 77 -7.28 -24.84 -8.98
C CYS A 77 -6.93 -26.31 -8.80
N LYS A 78 -6.18 -26.88 -9.74
CA LYS A 78 -5.88 -28.32 -9.74
C LYS A 78 -4.96 -28.70 -8.58
N PHE A 79 -3.93 -27.90 -8.31
CA PHE A 79 -2.99 -28.12 -7.22
C PHE A 79 -3.65 -28.15 -5.84
N LEU A 80 -4.72 -27.37 -5.66
CA LEU A 80 -5.49 -27.31 -4.42
C LEU A 80 -6.77 -28.17 -4.45
N GLU A 81 -6.98 -28.94 -5.52
CA GLU A 81 -8.17 -29.78 -5.70
C GLU A 81 -9.50 -28.99 -5.58
N LEU A 82 -9.50 -27.74 -6.07
CA LEU A 82 -10.67 -26.87 -6.05
C LEU A 82 -11.36 -26.91 -7.41
N GLU A 83 -12.63 -27.29 -7.43
CA GLU A 83 -13.50 -27.18 -8.61
C GLU A 83 -14.03 -25.74 -8.77
N PRO A 84 -14.44 -25.33 -9.98
CA PRO A 84 -15.16 -24.06 -10.18
C PRO A 84 -16.38 -23.97 -9.27
N ALA A 85 -16.52 -22.84 -8.57
CA ALA A 85 -17.60 -22.62 -7.63
C ALA A 85 -18.95 -22.49 -8.33
N LYS A 86 -19.97 -23.17 -7.83
CA LYS A 86 -21.35 -23.12 -8.32
C LYS A 86 -22.24 -22.24 -7.46
N THR A 87 -21.88 -22.06 -6.20
CA THR A 87 -22.61 -21.24 -5.23
C THR A 87 -21.70 -20.19 -4.60
N LEU A 88 -22.30 -19.13 -4.03
CA LEU A 88 -21.55 -18.11 -3.30
C LEU A 88 -20.76 -18.72 -2.13
N LEU A 89 -21.34 -19.71 -1.44
CA LEU A 89 -20.66 -20.40 -0.34
C LEU A 89 -19.39 -21.12 -0.83
N GLU A 90 -19.48 -21.84 -1.94
CA GLU A 90 -18.32 -22.50 -2.57
C GLU A 90 -17.28 -21.47 -3.03
N ALA A 91 -17.71 -20.34 -3.60
CA ALA A 91 -16.81 -19.28 -4.05
C ALA A 91 -16.04 -18.65 -2.88
N CYS A 92 -16.74 -18.29 -1.81
CA CYS A 92 -16.12 -17.80 -0.58
C CYS A 92 -15.15 -18.84 0.00
N ASN A 93 -15.54 -20.11 0.08
CA ASN A 93 -14.68 -21.18 0.60
C ASN A 93 -13.41 -21.38 -0.25
N ASN A 94 -13.56 -21.45 -1.58
CA ASN A 94 -12.43 -21.59 -2.50
C ASN A 94 -11.46 -20.42 -2.39
N LEU A 95 -11.98 -19.18 -2.28
CA LEU A 95 -11.15 -18.00 -2.07
C LEU A 95 -10.37 -18.08 -0.74
N LEU A 96 -11.02 -18.45 0.37
CA LEU A 96 -10.35 -18.57 1.66
C LEU A 96 -9.22 -19.61 1.64
N ILE A 97 -9.46 -20.77 1.02
CA ILE A 97 -8.42 -21.79 0.83
C ILE A 97 -7.29 -21.23 -0.02
N PHE A 98 -7.60 -20.61 -1.16
CA PHE A 98 -6.59 -20.08 -2.06
C PHE A 98 -5.74 -18.99 -1.41
N TYR A 99 -6.35 -18.06 -0.68
CA TYR A 99 -5.67 -16.97 0.05
C TYR A 99 -4.62 -17.47 1.03
N LYS A 100 -4.84 -18.62 1.67
CA LYS A 100 -3.89 -19.22 2.61
C LYS A 100 -2.56 -19.60 1.95
N HIS A 101 -2.57 -19.86 0.64
CA HIS A 101 -1.40 -20.31 -0.12
C HIS A 101 -0.68 -19.19 -0.87
N LEU A 102 -1.12 -17.93 -0.70
CA LEU A 102 -0.52 -16.80 -1.39
C LEU A 102 0.68 -16.24 -0.63
N PRO A 103 1.88 -16.30 -1.22
CA PRO A 103 3.06 -15.77 -0.57
C PRO A 103 3.12 -14.24 -0.73
N SER A 104 3.74 -13.59 0.24
CA SER A 104 4.17 -12.20 0.16
C SER A 104 5.28 -11.97 1.17
N ILE A 105 5.92 -10.80 1.16
CA ILE A 105 6.95 -10.49 2.17
C ILE A 105 6.41 -10.58 3.60
N THR A 106 5.12 -10.33 3.80
CA THR A 106 4.48 -10.44 5.12
C THR A 106 3.92 -11.83 5.42
N SER A 107 3.91 -12.73 4.42
CA SER A 107 3.30 -14.07 4.43
C SER A 107 1.76 -14.09 4.39
N TYR A 108 1.15 -12.95 4.07
CA TYR A 108 -0.30 -12.82 3.84
C TYR A 108 -0.60 -12.30 2.43
N PRO A 109 -1.73 -12.68 1.82
CA PRO A 109 -2.09 -12.17 0.49
C PRO A 109 -2.27 -10.67 0.53
N VAL A 110 -1.61 -9.97 -0.40
CA VAL A 110 -1.70 -8.51 -0.52
C VAL A 110 -2.84 -8.05 -1.43
N TYR A 111 -3.51 -8.98 -2.11
CA TYR A 111 -4.61 -8.71 -3.02
C TYR A 111 -5.61 -9.87 -3.01
N LEU A 112 -6.88 -9.56 -2.75
CA LEU A 112 -7.99 -10.52 -2.65
C LEU A 112 -8.90 -10.51 -3.88
N GLY A 113 -8.54 -9.78 -4.93
CA GLY A 113 -9.41 -9.64 -6.10
C GLY A 113 -10.37 -8.46 -6.00
N ASN A 114 -11.14 -8.28 -7.06
CA ASN A 114 -12.27 -7.35 -7.09
C ASN A 114 -13.54 -8.08 -6.67
N PHE A 115 -14.02 -7.84 -5.46
CA PHE A 115 -15.22 -8.52 -4.93
C PHE A 115 -16.48 -8.20 -5.73
N THR A 116 -16.55 -7.05 -6.39
CA THR A 116 -17.66 -6.75 -7.29
C THR A 116 -17.71 -7.75 -8.44
N ASP A 117 -16.59 -7.96 -9.13
CA ASP A 117 -16.52 -8.85 -10.29
C ASP A 117 -16.60 -10.32 -9.87
N LEU A 118 -15.88 -10.69 -8.81
CA LEU A 118 -15.79 -12.07 -8.34
C LEU A 118 -17.14 -12.63 -7.88
N PHE A 119 -17.97 -11.80 -7.26
CA PHE A 119 -19.26 -12.23 -6.73
C PHE A 119 -20.46 -11.85 -7.63
N MET A 120 -20.23 -11.11 -8.72
CA MET A 120 -21.26 -10.77 -9.71
C MET A 120 -22.15 -11.95 -10.14
N PRO A 121 -21.63 -13.19 -10.32
CA PRO A 121 -22.49 -14.32 -10.69
C PRO A 121 -23.63 -14.63 -9.71
N TRP A 122 -23.56 -14.17 -8.46
CA TRP A 122 -24.56 -14.39 -7.42
C TRP A 122 -25.27 -13.09 -6.99
N ASP A 123 -25.21 -12.01 -7.79
CA ASP A 123 -25.75 -10.70 -7.39
C ASP A 123 -27.27 -10.73 -7.13
N ASP A 124 -27.99 -11.58 -7.85
CA ASP A 124 -29.44 -11.77 -7.66
C ASP A 124 -29.81 -12.53 -6.39
N GLU A 125 -28.85 -13.15 -5.71
CA GLU A 125 -29.08 -13.87 -4.45
C GLU A 125 -29.08 -12.94 -3.22
N VAL A 126 -28.82 -11.63 -3.37
CA VAL A 126 -28.70 -10.70 -2.23
C VAL A 126 -29.95 -10.60 -1.36
N SER A 127 -31.14 -10.82 -1.94
CA SER A 127 -32.39 -10.86 -1.17
C SER A 127 -32.51 -12.10 -0.28
N ASN A 128 -31.72 -13.15 -0.53
CA ASN A 128 -31.67 -14.33 0.34
C ASN A 128 -30.89 -13.97 1.63
N PRO A 129 -31.48 -14.11 2.83
CA PRO A 129 -30.79 -13.85 4.09
C PRO A 129 -29.46 -14.64 4.25
N GLN A 130 -29.35 -15.83 3.64
CA GLN A 130 -28.13 -16.64 3.67
C GLN A 130 -26.94 -15.93 3.00
N THR A 131 -27.18 -15.13 1.96
CA THR A 131 -26.14 -14.38 1.24
C THR A 131 -25.42 -13.40 2.18
N LYS A 132 -26.19 -12.68 3.02
CA LYS A 132 -25.62 -11.81 4.06
C LYS A 132 -24.78 -12.59 5.06
N GLU A 133 -25.26 -13.75 5.51
CA GLU A 133 -24.53 -14.55 6.50
C GLU A 133 -23.23 -15.14 5.92
N ILE A 134 -23.26 -15.65 4.69
CA ILE A 134 -22.06 -16.17 4.02
C ILE A 134 -20.98 -15.07 3.91
N LEU A 135 -21.34 -13.89 3.39
CA LEU A 135 -20.40 -12.79 3.23
C LEU A 135 -19.89 -12.26 4.59
N LYS A 136 -20.76 -12.23 5.61
CA LYS A 136 -20.39 -11.84 6.98
C LYS A 136 -19.34 -12.78 7.56
N LEU A 137 -19.55 -14.10 7.42
CA LEU A 137 -18.59 -15.10 7.88
C LEU A 137 -17.30 -15.06 7.07
N PHE A 138 -17.37 -14.86 5.75
CA PHE A 138 -16.22 -14.70 4.87
C PHE A 138 -15.33 -13.52 5.28
N LEU A 139 -15.91 -12.33 5.46
CA LEU A 139 -15.18 -11.13 5.88
C LEU A 139 -14.60 -11.29 7.30
N LYS A 140 -15.36 -11.89 8.23
CA LYS A 140 -14.86 -12.19 9.57
C LYS A 140 -13.69 -13.18 9.53
N HIS A 141 -13.76 -14.21 8.68
CA HIS A 141 -12.69 -15.17 8.54
C HIS A 141 -11.42 -14.49 8.03
N ILE A 142 -11.53 -13.65 6.99
CA ILE A 142 -10.41 -12.85 6.49
C ILE A 142 -9.77 -12.04 7.62
N ASP A 143 -10.55 -11.27 8.39
CA ASP A 143 -10.00 -10.43 9.47
C ASP A 143 -9.33 -11.22 10.61
N LYS A 144 -9.80 -12.45 10.87
CA LYS A 144 -9.30 -13.28 11.98
C LYS A 144 -8.25 -14.30 11.60
N THR A 145 -7.93 -14.45 10.31
CA THR A 145 -6.94 -15.43 9.84
C THR A 145 -5.85 -14.81 8.97
N LEU A 146 -6.17 -13.76 8.22
CA LEU A 146 -5.23 -13.00 7.41
C LEU A 146 -4.83 -11.74 8.16
N CYS A 147 -4.27 -11.90 9.36
CA CYS A 147 -4.07 -10.86 10.38
C CYS A 147 -2.97 -9.84 10.04
N ASP A 148 -3.06 -9.25 8.86
CA ASP A 148 -2.16 -8.23 8.33
C ASP A 148 -2.98 -7.16 7.60
N SER A 149 -2.80 -5.91 8.00
CA SER A 149 -3.51 -4.76 7.43
C SER A 149 -3.12 -4.40 6.00
N PHE A 150 -2.14 -5.09 5.42
CA PHE A 150 -1.82 -5.05 4.00
C PHE A 150 -2.66 -6.03 3.15
N VAL A 151 -3.57 -6.79 3.75
CA VAL A 151 -4.53 -7.59 2.97
C VAL A 151 -5.58 -6.65 2.36
N HIS A 152 -5.75 -6.70 1.04
CA HIS A 152 -6.49 -5.67 0.30
C HIS A 152 -7.49 -6.27 -0.70
N ALA A 153 -8.75 -5.83 -0.66
CA ALA A 153 -9.77 -6.15 -1.65
C ALA A 153 -10.16 -4.91 -2.49
N ASN A 154 -10.54 -5.11 -3.74
CA ASN A 154 -11.12 -4.05 -4.57
C ASN A 154 -12.63 -4.24 -4.71
N ILE A 155 -13.32 -3.14 -5.01
CA ILE A 155 -14.72 -3.09 -5.43
C ILE A 155 -14.88 -2.08 -6.57
N GLY A 156 -16.03 -2.12 -7.27
CA GLY A 156 -16.34 -1.25 -8.40
C GLY A 156 -15.60 -1.64 -9.68
N PRO A 157 -15.53 -0.77 -10.71
CA PRO A 157 -16.15 0.55 -10.76
C PRO A 157 -17.67 0.51 -10.93
N LYS A 158 -18.22 -0.63 -11.40
CA LYS A 158 -19.66 -0.83 -11.61
C LYS A 158 -20.39 -1.11 -10.31
N ASP A 159 -21.68 -0.83 -10.30
CA ASP A 159 -22.55 -1.14 -9.18
C ASP A 159 -23.04 -2.60 -9.21
N SER A 160 -23.33 -3.13 -8.03
CA SER A 160 -23.93 -4.45 -7.80
C SER A 160 -24.54 -4.52 -6.41
N LYS A 161 -25.61 -5.30 -6.23
CA LYS A 161 -26.28 -5.49 -4.95
C LYS A 161 -25.32 -6.09 -3.90
N ILE A 162 -24.41 -6.99 -4.30
CA ILE A 162 -23.40 -7.59 -3.43
C ILE A 162 -22.40 -6.53 -2.96
N THR A 163 -21.97 -5.62 -3.82
CA THR A 163 -21.07 -4.54 -3.40
C THR A 163 -21.72 -3.68 -2.33
N ARG A 164 -23.01 -3.35 -2.47
CA ARG A 164 -23.78 -2.64 -1.43
C ARG A 164 -23.83 -3.42 -0.12
N LEU A 165 -24.05 -4.73 -0.20
CA LEU A 165 -24.07 -5.60 0.97
C LEU A 165 -22.70 -5.67 1.67
N ILE A 166 -21.60 -5.73 0.92
CA ILE A 166 -20.24 -5.72 1.46
C ILE A 166 -19.93 -4.39 2.16
N LEU A 167 -20.35 -3.25 1.59
CA LEU A 167 -20.22 -1.93 2.24
C LEU A 167 -21.01 -1.88 3.56
N ASN A 168 -22.26 -2.36 3.55
CA ASN A 168 -23.10 -2.44 4.74
C ASN A 168 -22.48 -3.33 5.83
N LEU A 169 -21.97 -4.52 5.47
CA LEU A 169 -21.29 -5.43 6.40
C LEU A 169 -19.98 -4.81 6.93
N THR A 170 -19.24 -4.10 6.08
CA THR A 170 -18.02 -3.38 6.48
C THR A 170 -18.34 -2.36 7.56
N LYS A 171 -19.39 -1.55 7.36
CA LYS A 171 -19.87 -0.57 8.34
C LYS A 171 -20.41 -1.24 9.62
N GLU A 172 -21.18 -2.32 9.48
CA GLU A 172 -21.75 -3.08 10.61
C GLU A 172 -20.66 -3.65 11.51
N MET A 173 -19.63 -4.27 10.92
CA MET A 173 -18.65 -5.06 11.66
C MET A 173 -17.40 -4.28 12.08
N GLN A 174 -17.09 -3.18 11.38
CA GLN A 174 -15.91 -2.34 11.59
C GLN A 174 -14.62 -3.16 11.77
N LEU A 175 -14.44 -4.17 10.90
CA LEU A 175 -13.23 -4.97 10.86
C LEU A 175 -12.07 -4.13 10.30
N ALA A 176 -10.85 -4.34 10.79
CA ALA A 176 -9.69 -3.64 10.23
C ALA A 176 -9.35 -4.22 8.85
N ILE A 177 -9.49 -5.53 8.69
CA ILE A 177 -9.06 -6.31 7.53
C ILE A 177 -10.30 -6.90 6.84
N PRO A 178 -10.32 -7.03 5.50
CA PRO A 178 -9.32 -6.50 4.57
C PRO A 178 -9.41 -4.98 4.45
N ASN A 179 -8.34 -4.32 4.04
CA ASN A 179 -8.47 -2.98 3.45
C ASN A 179 -9.35 -3.07 2.17
N ILE A 180 -10.07 -2.01 1.83
CA ILE A 180 -10.94 -1.98 0.65
C ILE A 180 -10.65 -0.71 -0.16
N THR A 181 -10.57 -0.83 -1.48
CA THR A 181 -10.55 0.30 -2.40
C THR A 181 -11.64 0.18 -3.45
N LEU A 182 -12.41 1.25 -3.61
CA LEU A 182 -13.27 1.47 -4.76
C LEU A 182 -12.40 1.94 -5.94
N LEU A 183 -12.42 1.18 -7.03
CA LEU A 183 -11.95 1.66 -8.32
C LEU A 183 -12.99 2.66 -8.83
N TYR A 184 -12.78 3.95 -8.59
CA TYR A 184 -13.78 4.98 -8.88
C TYR A 184 -13.54 5.60 -10.25
N ASP A 185 -14.58 5.65 -11.06
CA ASP A 185 -14.62 6.33 -12.35
C ASP A 185 -15.94 7.11 -12.43
N ASP A 186 -15.88 8.42 -12.66
CA ASP A 186 -17.08 9.26 -12.67
C ASP A 186 -18.01 8.98 -13.85
N ASP A 187 -17.52 8.34 -14.92
CA ASP A 187 -18.32 7.92 -16.07
C ASP A 187 -19.00 6.55 -15.86
N ILE A 188 -18.54 5.75 -14.89
CA ILE A 188 -18.98 4.35 -14.70
C ILE A 188 -19.65 4.13 -13.35
N THR A 189 -19.10 4.71 -12.28
CA THR A 189 -19.55 4.52 -10.90
C THR A 189 -20.80 5.34 -10.64
N PRO A 190 -21.95 4.71 -10.34
CA PRO A 190 -23.16 5.44 -10.04
C PRO A 190 -23.00 6.31 -8.80
N HIS A 191 -23.64 7.48 -8.83
CA HIS A 191 -23.64 8.44 -7.73
C HIS A 191 -23.87 7.78 -6.37
N ASP A 192 -24.93 6.98 -6.26
CA ASP A 192 -25.32 6.37 -4.99
C ASP A 192 -24.28 5.37 -4.48
N LEU A 193 -23.49 4.74 -5.36
CA LEU A 193 -22.40 3.84 -4.97
C LEU A 193 -21.25 4.62 -4.37
N ALA A 194 -20.90 5.74 -5.00
CA ALA A 194 -19.91 6.65 -4.46
C ALA A 194 -20.34 7.18 -3.08
N ILE A 195 -21.60 7.60 -2.92
CA ILE A 195 -22.13 8.06 -1.62
C ILE A 195 -22.12 6.96 -0.56
N ALA A 196 -22.54 5.74 -0.88
CA ALA A 196 -22.49 4.62 0.07
C ALA A 196 -21.03 4.25 0.47
N SER A 197 -20.10 4.41 -0.47
CA SER A 197 -18.67 4.19 -0.24
C SER A 197 -18.08 5.28 0.65
N ILE A 198 -18.43 6.56 0.43
CA ILE A 198 -18.05 7.67 1.31
C ILE A 198 -18.62 7.48 2.71
N ASP A 199 -19.90 7.10 2.80
CA ASP A 199 -20.53 6.82 4.09
C ASP A 199 -19.74 5.76 4.85
N THR A 200 -19.49 4.60 4.24
CA THR A 200 -18.72 3.51 4.84
C THR A 200 -17.31 3.94 5.23
N MET A 201 -16.64 4.72 4.37
CA MET A 201 -15.30 5.28 4.61
C MET A 201 -15.27 6.18 5.84
N LEU A 202 -16.26 7.05 6.03
CA LEU A 202 -16.34 7.93 7.19
C LEU A 202 -16.52 7.14 8.50
N TYR A 203 -17.12 5.96 8.48
CA TYR A 203 -17.27 5.10 9.69
C TYR A 203 -16.11 4.12 9.92
N THR A 204 -15.38 3.74 8.87
CA THR A 204 -14.44 2.59 8.96
C THR A 204 -13.07 2.83 8.33
N SER A 205 -12.79 4.05 7.84
CA SER A 205 -11.55 4.42 7.13
C SER A 205 -11.32 3.64 5.81
N LYS A 206 -12.37 2.97 5.30
CA LYS A 206 -12.42 2.27 4.01
C LYS A 206 -13.87 2.21 3.50
N PRO A 207 -14.13 2.11 2.18
CA PRO A 207 -13.15 2.00 1.10
C PRO A 207 -12.38 3.30 0.89
N SER A 208 -11.13 3.19 0.42
CA SER A 208 -10.47 4.31 -0.26
C SER A 208 -10.94 4.42 -1.70
N PHE A 209 -10.64 5.53 -2.37
CA PHE A 209 -10.98 5.77 -3.77
C PHE A 209 -9.69 5.78 -4.59
N ALA A 210 -9.62 4.94 -5.62
CA ALA A 210 -8.57 5.00 -6.64
C ALA A 210 -9.13 5.58 -7.94
N ASN A 211 -8.38 6.48 -8.58
CA ASN A 211 -8.75 7.10 -9.85
C ASN A 211 -8.67 6.07 -11.00
N HIS A 212 -9.77 5.34 -11.20
CA HIS A 212 -9.81 4.21 -12.14
C HIS A 212 -9.61 4.67 -13.58
N LYS A 213 -10.19 5.80 -13.96
CA LYS A 213 -10.03 6.40 -15.29
C LYS A 213 -8.56 6.64 -15.64
N MET A 214 -7.78 7.17 -14.69
CA MET A 214 -6.35 7.38 -14.85
C MET A 214 -5.57 6.06 -14.87
N TYR A 215 -5.77 5.20 -13.87
CA TYR A 215 -5.00 3.96 -13.75
C TYR A 215 -5.27 2.99 -14.90
N SER A 216 -6.52 2.84 -15.35
CA SER A 216 -6.88 2.01 -16.51
C SER A 216 -6.14 2.45 -17.77
N LYS A 217 -6.07 3.76 -18.02
CA LYS A 217 -5.35 4.34 -19.16
C LYS A 217 -3.85 4.04 -19.10
N GLU A 218 -3.23 4.23 -17.94
CA GLU A 218 -1.79 4.00 -17.75
C GLU A 218 -1.40 2.51 -17.84
N HIS A 219 -2.27 1.62 -17.37
CA HIS A 219 -2.12 0.18 -17.56
C HIS A 219 -2.48 -0.28 -18.99
N LYS A 220 -2.70 0.65 -19.93
CA LYS A 220 -3.07 0.38 -21.33
C LYS A 220 -4.30 -0.53 -21.44
N ASN A 221 -5.26 -0.36 -20.54
CA ASN A 221 -6.47 -1.16 -20.38
C ASN A 221 -6.21 -2.65 -20.07
N ASN A 222 -5.00 -3.01 -19.63
CA ASN A 222 -4.79 -4.32 -19.01
C ASN A 222 -5.45 -4.35 -17.62
N PRO A 223 -5.97 -5.51 -17.19
CA PRO A 223 -6.49 -5.67 -15.84
C PRO A 223 -5.42 -5.33 -14.78
N TYR A 224 -5.78 -4.46 -13.86
CA TYR A 224 -4.94 -4.04 -12.74
C TYR A 224 -5.76 -4.07 -11.44
N GLY A 225 -5.06 -4.16 -10.31
CA GLY A 225 -5.66 -4.09 -8.98
C GLY A 225 -4.89 -3.14 -8.08
N ILE A 226 -5.55 -2.70 -7.01
CA ILE A 226 -4.91 -2.01 -5.90
C ILE A 226 -4.60 -3.04 -4.80
N ALA A 227 -3.31 -3.19 -4.50
CA ALA A 227 -2.79 -4.18 -3.56
C ALA A 227 -2.05 -3.54 -2.38
N SER A 228 -2.03 -4.24 -1.24
CA SER A 228 -1.35 -3.81 -0.02
C SER A 228 -1.84 -2.44 0.47
N CYS A 229 -0.99 -1.42 0.46
CA CYS A 229 -1.40 -0.05 0.79
C CYS A 229 -2.28 0.53 -0.32
N TYR A 230 -1.67 0.87 -1.45
CA TYR A 230 -2.29 1.47 -2.63
C TYR A 230 -1.51 1.16 -3.93
N ASN A 231 -0.84 0.00 -3.98
CA ASN A 231 0.00 -0.36 -5.12
C ASN A 231 -0.91 -0.69 -6.31
N ALA A 232 -0.83 0.09 -7.38
CA ALA A 232 -1.52 -0.18 -8.64
C ALA A 232 -0.62 -1.07 -9.51
N LEU A 233 -1.01 -2.33 -9.67
CA LEU A 233 -0.21 -3.35 -10.33
C LEU A 233 -1.09 -4.25 -11.22
N ASN A 234 -0.49 -4.86 -12.24
CA ASN A 234 -1.20 -5.76 -13.17
C ASN A 234 -1.72 -7.01 -12.46
N ILE A 235 -2.98 -7.39 -12.75
CA ILE A 235 -3.56 -8.67 -12.33
C ILE A 235 -2.96 -9.81 -13.16
N GLY A 236 -2.70 -10.93 -12.47
CA GLY A 236 -1.87 -12.02 -12.95
C GLY A 236 -0.37 -11.73 -12.86
N GLY A 237 0.03 -10.74 -12.08
CA GLY A 237 1.40 -10.27 -11.98
C GLY A 237 1.73 -9.72 -10.60
N GLY A 238 2.46 -8.61 -10.57
CA GLY A 238 2.74 -7.88 -9.33
C GLY A 238 4.04 -7.09 -9.33
N GLY A 239 4.61 -6.93 -8.14
CA GLY A 239 5.84 -6.19 -7.89
C GLY A 239 6.92 -7.13 -7.42
N TYR A 240 8.06 -7.18 -8.11
CA TYR A 240 9.17 -8.03 -7.71
C TYR A 240 9.75 -7.60 -6.36
N THR A 241 10.01 -6.30 -6.21
CA THR A 241 10.72 -5.70 -5.07
C THR A 241 10.40 -4.20 -4.99
N LEU A 242 10.45 -3.61 -3.80
CA LEU A 242 10.24 -2.18 -3.55
C LEU A 242 11.26 -1.68 -2.51
N PRO A 243 12.56 -1.58 -2.82
CA PRO A 243 13.46 -0.78 -2.02
C PRO A 243 13.07 0.71 -2.14
N ARG A 244 13.51 1.53 -1.20
CA ARG A 244 13.21 2.97 -1.19
C ARG A 244 14.43 3.86 -0.97
N LEU A 245 14.41 5.01 -1.62
CA LEU A 245 15.28 6.16 -1.36
C LEU A 245 14.69 6.98 -0.21
N ARG A 246 15.53 7.36 0.76
CA ARG A 246 15.16 8.29 1.83
C ARG A 246 15.76 9.65 1.53
N LEU A 247 14.97 10.52 0.92
CA LEU A 247 15.48 11.71 0.23
C LEU A 247 16.00 12.76 1.21
N TYR A 248 15.45 12.83 2.42
CA TYR A 248 15.97 13.70 3.46
C TYR A 248 17.40 13.32 3.81
N GLU A 249 17.65 12.06 4.19
CA GLU A 249 18.98 11.58 4.50
C GLU A 249 19.89 11.78 3.31
N ILE A 250 19.49 11.41 2.10
CA ILE A 250 20.34 11.61 0.91
C ILE A 250 20.75 13.09 0.77
N SER A 251 19.82 14.02 1.01
CA SER A 251 20.10 15.45 0.88
C SER A 251 21.13 15.99 1.87
N THR A 252 21.35 15.34 3.02
CA THR A 252 22.34 15.78 4.01
C THR A 252 23.80 15.59 3.56
N GLU A 253 24.04 14.83 2.49
CA GLU A 253 25.37 14.70 1.87
C GLU A 253 25.68 15.85 0.91
N ALA A 254 24.66 16.57 0.42
CA ALA A 254 24.83 17.60 -0.58
C ALA A 254 25.33 18.93 0.01
N LYS A 255 26.20 19.61 -0.75
CA LYS A 255 26.72 20.94 -0.38
C LYS A 255 25.88 22.09 -0.92
N SER A 256 25.09 21.83 -1.95
CA SER A 256 24.19 22.78 -2.60
C SER A 256 23.09 22.02 -3.36
N ILE A 257 22.09 22.74 -3.85
CA ILE A 257 21.05 22.17 -4.73
C ILE A 257 21.69 21.58 -6.00
N ASP A 258 22.64 22.28 -6.60
CA ASP A 258 23.30 21.79 -7.83
C ASP A 258 24.10 20.50 -7.56
N ASP A 259 24.85 20.45 -6.46
CA ASP A 259 25.57 19.24 -6.05
C ASP A 259 24.61 18.07 -5.75
N PHE A 260 23.45 18.37 -5.16
CA PHE A 260 22.41 17.37 -4.97
C PHE A 260 21.90 16.80 -6.30
N MET A 261 21.53 17.68 -7.23
CA MET A 261 20.90 17.30 -8.49
C MET A 261 21.88 16.58 -9.44
N ASP A 262 23.14 17.01 -9.46
CA ASP A 262 24.12 16.56 -10.45
C ASP A 262 24.99 15.39 -9.95
N ASN A 263 25.22 15.28 -8.63
CA ASN A 263 26.14 14.28 -8.06
C ASN A 263 25.46 13.35 -7.05
N VAL A 264 24.88 13.90 -5.98
CA VAL A 264 24.43 13.10 -4.83
C VAL A 264 23.20 12.27 -5.19
N LEU A 265 22.14 12.87 -5.73
CA LEU A 265 20.93 12.15 -6.11
C LEU A 265 21.20 11.07 -7.17
N PRO A 266 21.92 11.35 -8.29
CA PRO A 266 22.20 10.34 -9.30
C PRO A 266 22.95 9.10 -8.76
N LYS A 267 23.89 9.31 -7.83
CA LYS A 267 24.61 8.21 -7.16
C LYS A 267 23.66 7.21 -6.51
N TYR A 268 22.69 7.68 -5.72
CA TYR A 268 21.76 6.80 -5.00
C TYR A 268 20.66 6.22 -5.90
N VAL A 269 20.21 6.98 -6.91
CA VAL A 269 19.26 6.46 -7.91
C VAL A 269 19.89 5.30 -8.71
N LYS A 270 21.16 5.41 -9.11
CA LYS A 270 21.86 4.30 -9.76
C LYS A 270 21.97 3.09 -8.83
N LEU A 271 22.31 3.31 -7.56
CA LEU A 271 22.51 2.25 -6.59
C LEU A 271 21.22 1.46 -6.30
N ILE A 272 20.07 2.14 -6.20
CA ILE A 272 18.79 1.45 -6.02
C ILE A 272 18.37 0.65 -7.26
N LEU A 273 18.64 1.17 -8.47
CA LEU A 273 18.37 0.44 -9.72
C LEU A 273 19.22 -0.83 -9.82
N GLU A 274 20.51 -0.76 -9.49
CA GLU A 274 21.41 -1.92 -9.43
C GLU A 274 20.91 -2.97 -8.41
N ASN A 275 20.46 -2.54 -7.24
CA ASN A 275 19.89 -3.45 -6.23
C ASN A 275 18.59 -4.10 -6.73
N ILE A 276 17.72 -3.35 -7.41
CA ILE A 276 16.50 -3.92 -8.02
C ILE A 276 16.86 -4.97 -9.07
N ASP A 277 17.81 -4.68 -9.98
CA ASP A 277 18.26 -5.63 -10.99
C ASP A 277 18.75 -6.95 -10.37
N GLN A 278 19.64 -6.86 -9.37
CA GLN A 278 20.18 -8.03 -8.69
C GLN A 278 19.08 -8.88 -8.05
N ARG A 279 18.12 -8.24 -7.39
CA ARG A 279 17.03 -8.93 -6.70
C ARG A 279 16.07 -9.59 -7.69
N ILE A 280 15.67 -8.89 -8.75
CA ILE A 280 14.81 -9.46 -9.79
C ILE A 280 15.50 -10.66 -10.43
N LYS A 281 16.78 -10.51 -10.79
CA LYS A 281 17.57 -11.59 -11.40
C LYS A 281 17.56 -12.84 -10.52
N PHE A 282 17.83 -12.67 -9.22
CA PHE A 282 17.81 -13.78 -8.28
C PHE A 282 16.42 -14.44 -8.16
N ILE A 283 15.34 -13.65 -8.01
CA ILE A 283 13.97 -14.18 -7.91
C ILE A 283 13.57 -14.97 -9.16
N VAL A 284 13.96 -14.51 -10.34
CA VAL A 284 13.55 -15.10 -11.63
C VAL A 284 14.44 -16.28 -12.02
N GLU A 285 15.76 -16.14 -11.89
CA GLU A 285 16.72 -17.09 -12.44
C GLU A 285 17.17 -18.16 -11.44
N GLU A 286 17.24 -17.82 -10.14
CA GLU A 286 17.81 -18.69 -9.11
C GLU A 286 16.74 -19.28 -8.20
N SER A 287 15.85 -18.44 -7.63
CA SER A 287 14.74 -18.88 -6.80
C SER A 287 13.78 -19.84 -7.53
N SER A 288 13.04 -20.63 -6.76
CA SER A 288 12.10 -21.63 -7.26
C SER A 288 10.73 -21.06 -7.63
N PHE A 289 10.39 -19.82 -7.21
CA PHE A 289 9.04 -19.27 -7.38
C PHE A 289 8.52 -19.38 -8.83
N PHE A 290 9.24 -18.82 -9.80
CA PHE A 290 8.83 -18.88 -11.21
C PHE A 290 9.04 -20.25 -11.88
N LYS A 291 9.72 -21.18 -11.21
CA LYS A 291 10.07 -22.50 -11.75
C LYS A 291 9.06 -23.58 -11.36
N SER A 292 8.56 -23.55 -10.12
CA SER A 292 7.78 -24.64 -9.53
C SER A 292 6.48 -24.23 -8.84
N ASN A 293 6.25 -22.95 -8.56
CA ASN A 293 5.04 -22.54 -7.83
C ASN A 293 3.77 -22.75 -8.68
N PHE A 294 2.71 -23.30 -8.07
CA PHE A 294 1.44 -23.59 -8.74
C PHE A 294 0.80 -22.34 -9.34
N LEU A 295 0.98 -21.17 -8.71
CA LEU A 295 0.48 -19.90 -9.23
C LEU A 295 1.02 -19.63 -10.64
N VAL A 296 2.28 -19.99 -10.89
CA VAL A 296 2.90 -19.86 -12.22
C VAL A 296 2.49 -21.01 -13.13
N LYS A 297 2.51 -22.25 -12.64
CA LYS A 297 2.21 -23.45 -13.44
C LYS A 297 0.78 -23.49 -13.97
N GLU A 298 -0.17 -23.00 -13.19
CA GLU A 298 -1.59 -22.97 -13.57
C GLU A 298 -2.02 -21.62 -14.17
N GLY A 299 -1.10 -20.67 -14.31
CA GLY A 299 -1.33 -19.40 -15.02
C GLY A 299 -2.03 -18.31 -14.20
N PHE A 300 -2.21 -18.50 -12.89
CA PHE A 300 -2.69 -17.45 -11.97
C PHE A 300 -1.78 -16.23 -11.95
N VAL A 301 -0.48 -16.42 -12.20
CA VAL A 301 0.46 -15.33 -12.45
C VAL A 301 1.39 -15.65 -13.62
N GLN A 302 1.85 -14.61 -14.30
CA GLN A 302 2.76 -14.67 -15.42
C GLN A 302 3.90 -13.68 -15.18
N ARG A 303 5.13 -14.13 -15.36
CA ARG A 303 6.34 -13.36 -15.08
C ARG A 303 6.35 -12.02 -15.82
N GLU A 304 5.86 -11.99 -17.05
CA GLU A 304 5.82 -10.84 -17.95
C GLU A 304 4.95 -9.69 -17.42
N LYS A 305 4.07 -9.99 -16.46
CA LYS A 305 3.18 -9.03 -15.80
C LYS A 305 3.73 -8.43 -14.50
N PHE A 306 4.96 -8.80 -14.11
CA PHE A 306 5.62 -8.22 -12.94
C PHE A 306 6.47 -6.99 -13.32
N THR A 307 6.68 -6.11 -12.34
CA THR A 307 7.57 -4.94 -12.48
C THR A 307 8.48 -4.75 -11.26
N GLY A 308 9.65 -4.15 -11.47
CA GLY A 308 10.45 -3.55 -10.40
C GLY A 308 9.85 -2.21 -9.96
N MET A 309 10.00 -1.87 -8.68
CA MET A 309 9.45 -0.64 -8.11
C MET A 309 10.53 0.16 -7.37
N VAL A 310 10.55 1.48 -7.57
CA VAL A 310 11.46 2.40 -6.89
C VAL A 310 10.66 3.21 -5.87
N GLY A 311 10.84 2.89 -4.59
CA GLY A 311 10.18 3.58 -3.49
C GLY A 311 10.83 4.94 -3.17
N ILE A 312 10.01 5.90 -2.76
CA ILE A 312 10.49 7.22 -2.30
C ILE A 312 9.78 7.61 -1.00
N VAL A 313 10.53 8.23 -0.08
CA VAL A 313 10.04 8.96 1.11
C VAL A 313 10.84 10.23 1.34
N GLY A 314 10.33 11.13 2.18
CA GLY A 314 11.08 12.30 2.66
C GLY A 314 11.23 13.43 1.65
N VAL A 315 10.31 13.56 0.69
CA VAL A 315 10.38 14.64 -0.33
C VAL A 315 10.29 16.01 0.33
N ALA A 316 9.36 16.18 1.29
CA ALA A 316 9.16 17.45 1.98
C ALA A 316 10.44 17.87 2.72
N GLU A 317 11.00 16.99 3.55
CA GLU A 317 12.19 17.24 4.34
C GLU A 317 13.45 17.41 3.48
N CYS A 318 13.57 16.67 2.38
CA CYS A 318 14.62 16.87 1.38
C CYS A 318 14.64 18.31 0.86
N THR A 319 13.48 18.83 0.42
CA THR A 319 13.40 20.19 -0.13
C THR A 319 13.64 21.27 0.92
N ASN A 320 13.11 21.07 2.13
CA ASN A 320 13.35 21.98 3.25
C ASN A 320 14.84 22.06 3.59
N ASN A 321 15.52 20.91 3.69
CA ASN A 321 16.95 20.85 3.98
C ASN A 321 17.78 21.57 2.90
N LEU A 322 17.55 21.27 1.62
CA LEU A 322 18.28 21.88 0.51
C LEU A 322 18.07 23.40 0.38
N LEU A 323 16.92 23.91 0.84
CA LEU A 323 16.62 25.34 0.87
C LEU A 323 17.01 26.02 2.20
N GLY A 324 17.54 25.26 3.17
CA GLY A 324 17.89 25.79 4.50
C GLY A 324 16.67 26.17 5.36
N ILE A 325 15.49 25.64 5.06
CA ILE A 325 14.26 25.89 5.82
C ILE A 325 14.25 25.00 7.06
N LYS A 326 14.40 25.60 8.24
CA LYS A 326 14.41 24.86 9.51
C LYS A 326 13.03 24.72 10.16
N ASP A 327 12.17 25.70 9.95
CA ASP A 327 10.80 25.65 10.45
C ASP A 327 9.90 24.95 9.42
N LYS A 328 9.36 23.79 9.80
CA LYS A 328 8.45 22.99 8.95
C LYS A 328 7.19 23.79 8.56
N ALA A 329 6.74 24.73 9.39
CA ALA A 329 5.58 25.59 9.08
C ALA A 329 5.84 26.57 7.93
N LEU A 330 7.12 26.85 7.63
CA LEU A 330 7.54 27.71 6.51
C LEU A 330 8.05 26.90 5.30
N GLY A 331 7.94 25.57 5.37
CA GLY A 331 8.48 24.61 4.41
C GLY A 331 7.48 24.12 3.37
N PHE A 332 7.76 22.95 2.82
CA PHE A 332 6.90 22.23 1.89
C PHE A 332 5.45 22.15 2.39
N GLY A 333 4.48 22.49 1.54
CA GLY A 333 3.07 22.70 1.91
C GLY A 333 2.68 24.18 2.05
N HIS A 334 3.66 25.03 2.37
CA HIS A 334 3.50 26.48 2.58
C HIS A 334 4.50 27.33 1.79
N ASN A 335 5.39 26.70 1.02
CA ASN A 335 6.48 27.35 0.31
C ASN A 335 6.59 26.87 -1.14
N GLU A 336 6.24 27.76 -2.08
CA GLU A 336 6.24 27.45 -3.51
C GLU A 336 7.62 27.06 -4.05
N LYS A 337 8.72 27.57 -3.46
CA LYS A 337 10.08 27.16 -3.87
C LYS A 337 10.38 25.72 -3.48
N ALA A 338 9.94 25.30 -2.29
CA ALA A 338 10.07 23.91 -1.84
C ALA A 338 9.23 22.97 -2.73
N GLU A 339 7.99 23.34 -3.02
CA GLU A 339 7.11 22.59 -3.93
C GLU A 339 7.70 22.46 -5.35
N ALA A 340 8.24 23.56 -5.90
CA ALA A 340 8.87 23.56 -7.21
C ALA A 340 10.16 22.71 -7.22
N LEU A 341 10.94 22.74 -6.14
CA LEU A 341 12.13 21.91 -6.00
C LEU A 341 11.77 20.41 -5.92
N ALA A 342 10.72 20.06 -5.17
CA ALA A 342 10.21 18.67 -5.12
C ALA A 342 9.88 18.15 -6.52
N ALA A 343 9.16 18.94 -7.31
CA ALA A 343 8.81 18.57 -8.67
C ALA A 343 10.05 18.35 -9.57
N LYS A 344 11.12 19.15 -9.38
CA LYS A 344 12.39 18.98 -10.12
C LYS A 344 13.14 17.72 -9.69
N ILE A 345 13.21 17.46 -8.38
CA ILE A 345 13.86 16.25 -7.84
C ILE A 345 13.16 15.00 -8.35
N LEU A 346 11.83 14.94 -8.23
CA LEU A 346 11.05 13.78 -8.68
C LEU A 346 11.15 13.58 -10.20
N ALA A 347 11.11 14.65 -11.00
CA ALA A 347 11.33 14.56 -12.44
C ALA A 347 12.72 14.00 -12.78
N LYS A 348 13.77 14.38 -12.02
CA LYS A 348 15.11 13.85 -12.24
C LYS A 348 15.21 12.36 -11.94
N ILE A 349 14.55 11.90 -10.87
CA ILE A 349 14.49 10.47 -10.54
C ILE A 349 13.72 9.72 -11.62
N GLU A 350 12.55 10.23 -12.04
CA GLU A 350 11.75 9.64 -13.10
C GLU A 350 12.52 9.51 -14.41
N GLU A 351 13.27 10.55 -14.82
CA GLU A 351 14.15 10.52 -15.99
C GLU A 351 15.15 9.36 -15.91
N MET A 352 15.85 9.24 -14.78
CA MET A 352 16.86 8.20 -14.58
C MET A 352 16.25 6.80 -14.53
N VAL A 353 15.11 6.64 -13.85
CA VAL A 353 14.38 5.37 -13.78
C VAL A 353 13.88 4.94 -15.16
N ASN A 354 13.36 5.89 -15.95
CA ASN A 354 12.89 5.62 -17.31
C ASN A 354 14.01 5.31 -18.31
N ASN A 355 15.21 5.83 -18.07
CA ASN A 355 16.40 5.55 -18.88
C ASN A 355 17.06 4.21 -18.52
N HIS A 356 16.75 3.65 -17.35
CA HIS A 356 17.22 2.32 -16.96
C HIS A 356 16.37 1.23 -17.60
N LYS A 357 17.01 0.26 -18.26
CA LYS A 357 16.32 -0.89 -18.85
C LYS A 357 16.06 -1.95 -17.80
N GLY A 358 14.83 -2.00 -17.29
CA GLY A 358 14.40 -2.95 -16.28
C GLY A 358 14.41 -4.40 -16.75
N LEU A 359 14.74 -5.31 -15.84
CA LEU A 359 14.78 -6.75 -16.09
C LEU A 359 13.40 -7.37 -15.94
N TYR A 360 13.00 -8.19 -16.91
CA TYR A 360 11.77 -8.99 -16.85
C TYR A 360 10.47 -8.19 -16.65
N CYS A 361 10.41 -6.94 -17.14
CA CYS A 361 9.28 -6.01 -16.98
C CYS A 361 8.58 -5.70 -18.32
N SER A 362 8.35 -6.70 -19.16
CA SER A 362 7.93 -6.48 -20.56
C SER A 362 6.59 -5.77 -20.71
N LEU A 363 5.63 -6.01 -19.80
CA LEU A 363 4.32 -5.33 -19.85
C LEU A 363 4.41 -3.83 -19.52
N CYS A 364 5.47 -3.41 -18.83
CA CYS A 364 5.78 -2.03 -18.49
C CYS A 364 6.86 -1.44 -19.42
N ASP A 365 6.92 -1.89 -20.68
CA ASP A 365 7.90 -1.45 -21.69
C ASP A 365 9.37 -1.62 -21.24
N ASN A 366 9.64 -2.62 -20.39
CA ASN A 366 10.94 -2.85 -19.74
C ASN A 366 11.40 -1.66 -18.87
N LYS A 367 10.46 -0.96 -18.23
CA LYS A 367 10.76 0.12 -17.29
C LYS A 367 10.29 -0.23 -15.89
N TYR A 368 11.09 0.12 -14.90
CA TYR A 368 10.66 0.12 -13.50
C TYR A 368 9.69 1.28 -13.24
N GLN A 369 8.90 1.14 -12.19
CA GLN A 369 7.85 2.10 -11.85
C GLN A 369 8.16 2.77 -10.51
N MET A 370 7.95 4.08 -10.43
CA MET A 370 8.13 4.83 -9.19
C MET A 370 6.90 4.72 -8.28
N HIS A 371 7.15 4.57 -6.98
CA HIS A 371 6.14 4.42 -5.94
C HIS A 371 6.41 5.38 -4.78
N ALA A 372 5.40 6.12 -4.35
CA ALA A 372 5.47 6.91 -3.12
C ALA A 372 5.28 5.95 -1.94
N GLN A 373 6.32 5.65 -1.16
CA GLN A 373 6.20 4.66 -0.09
C GLN A 373 5.50 5.27 1.13
N VAL A 374 4.67 4.46 1.80
CA VAL A 374 3.78 4.91 2.89
C VAL A 374 4.49 5.25 4.20
N GLY A 375 5.81 5.34 4.24
CA GLY A 375 6.57 5.43 5.49
C GLY A 375 6.48 4.15 6.34
N ILE A 376 7.35 4.05 7.33
CA ILE A 376 7.38 3.01 8.36
C ILE A 376 7.62 3.66 9.73
N ASP A 377 7.45 2.92 10.82
CA ASP A 377 7.57 3.44 12.18
C ASP A 377 8.96 3.97 12.55
N THR A 378 10.00 3.55 11.81
CA THR A 378 11.39 3.99 12.00
C THR A 378 11.76 5.25 11.22
N ASP A 379 10.83 5.79 10.41
CA ASP A 379 11.01 7.08 9.75
C ASP A 379 10.80 8.27 10.70
N GLU A 380 10.13 8.01 11.84
CA GLU A 380 9.78 9.01 12.84
C GLU A 380 9.13 10.25 12.21
N THR A 381 9.52 11.47 12.60
CA THR A 381 9.06 12.71 11.97
C THR A 381 10.04 13.26 10.93
N ASP A 382 11.07 12.49 10.59
CA ASP A 382 12.17 12.90 9.73
C ASP A 382 11.90 12.64 8.24
N ASP A 383 11.06 11.66 7.91
CA ASP A 383 10.59 11.43 6.54
C ASP A 383 9.07 11.40 6.47
N ALA A 384 8.48 12.41 5.84
CA ALA A 384 7.08 12.32 5.43
C ALA A 384 6.90 11.18 4.40
N PRO A 385 5.82 10.38 4.49
CA PRO A 385 5.55 9.33 3.51
C PRO A 385 5.48 9.85 2.08
N GLY A 386 6.30 9.29 1.18
CA GLY A 386 6.25 9.65 -0.23
C GLY A 386 6.52 11.12 -0.48
N CYS A 387 5.53 11.77 -1.10
CA CYS A 387 5.51 13.21 -1.38
C CYS A 387 4.54 14.00 -0.51
N ARG A 388 4.03 13.40 0.57
CA ARG A 388 3.01 14.02 1.41
C ARG A 388 3.53 15.25 2.12
N ILE A 389 2.62 16.17 2.39
CA ILE A 389 2.87 17.25 3.34
C ILE A 389 3.07 16.65 4.75
N PRO A 390 4.06 17.13 5.54
CA PRO A 390 4.32 16.61 6.88
C PRO A 390 3.10 16.70 7.79
N VAL A 391 2.89 15.65 8.59
CA VAL A 391 1.76 15.55 9.52
C VAL A 391 1.79 16.69 10.53
N GLY A 392 0.65 17.36 10.73
CA GLY A 392 0.51 18.52 11.61
C GLY A 392 0.81 19.87 10.93
N TYR A 393 1.36 19.83 9.72
CA TYR A 393 1.67 21.01 8.91
C TYR A 393 0.83 21.08 7.64
N GLU A 394 -0.25 20.29 7.53
CA GLU A 394 -1.11 20.30 6.35
C GLU A 394 -1.81 21.68 6.19
N PRO A 395 -1.80 22.29 4.99
CA PRO A 395 -2.55 23.51 4.71
C PRO A 395 -4.06 23.23 4.65
N GLU A 396 -4.84 24.26 4.33
CA GLU A 396 -6.26 24.10 4.04
C GLU A 396 -6.51 23.08 2.92
N LEU A 397 -7.61 22.34 3.01
CA LEU A 397 -7.88 21.14 2.22
C LEU A 397 -7.68 21.34 0.72
N TYR A 398 -8.21 22.44 0.16
CA TYR A 398 -8.04 22.75 -1.25
C TYR A 398 -6.56 22.90 -1.63
N LYS A 399 -5.78 23.64 -0.84
CA LYS A 399 -4.36 23.85 -1.12
C LYS A 399 -3.57 22.54 -0.96
N HIS A 400 -3.92 21.72 0.04
CA HIS A 400 -3.34 20.40 0.24
C HIS A 400 -3.55 19.53 -1.01
N LEU A 401 -4.80 19.38 -1.45
CA LEU A 401 -5.15 18.59 -2.64
C LEU A 401 -4.43 19.08 -3.91
N MET A 402 -4.30 20.40 -4.09
CA MET A 402 -3.64 20.98 -5.26
C MET A 402 -2.12 20.72 -5.27
N ILE A 403 -1.47 20.65 -4.11
CA ILE A 403 -0.05 20.32 -4.01
C ILE A 403 0.16 18.85 -4.36
N GLU A 404 -0.58 17.95 -3.71
CA GLU A 404 -0.50 16.50 -3.95
C GLU A 404 -0.76 16.15 -5.43
N SER A 405 -1.82 16.73 -6.02
CA SER A 405 -2.20 16.46 -7.41
C SER A 405 -1.11 16.80 -8.44
N LYS A 406 -0.23 17.77 -8.15
CA LYS A 406 0.90 18.13 -9.03
C LYS A 406 2.02 17.10 -9.01
N LEU A 407 2.19 16.39 -7.90
CA LEU A 407 3.31 15.47 -7.67
C LEU A 407 2.94 14.01 -7.92
N HIS A 408 1.67 13.65 -7.75
CA HIS A 408 1.20 12.27 -7.91
C HIS A 408 1.55 11.66 -9.26
N LYS A 409 1.61 12.46 -10.34
CA LYS A 409 1.95 11.98 -11.69
C LYS A 409 3.22 11.14 -11.75
N TYR A 410 4.22 11.43 -10.90
CA TYR A 410 5.51 10.73 -10.85
C TYR A 410 5.44 9.32 -10.27
N PHE A 411 4.30 8.91 -9.70
CA PHE A 411 4.17 7.64 -8.99
C PHE A 411 3.06 6.75 -9.57
N PRO A 412 3.22 6.28 -10.82
CA PRO A 412 2.19 5.51 -11.53
C PRO A 412 1.82 4.18 -10.87
N CYS A 413 2.72 3.57 -10.09
CA CYS A 413 2.42 2.31 -9.40
C CYS A 413 1.94 2.47 -7.96
N GLY A 414 1.78 3.70 -7.45
CA GLY A 414 1.12 3.93 -6.17
C GLY A 414 1.54 5.22 -5.47
N VAL A 415 0.54 6.04 -5.13
CA VAL A 415 0.64 7.23 -4.28
C VAL A 415 -0.77 7.63 -3.83
N GLY A 416 -0.89 8.16 -2.63
CA GLY A 416 -2.16 8.61 -2.07
C GLY A 416 -1.97 9.34 -0.75
N ASP A 417 -2.99 10.09 -0.33
CA ASP A 417 -3.00 10.75 0.97
C ASP A 417 -4.30 10.52 1.75
N ILE A 418 -4.23 10.84 3.03
CA ILE A 418 -5.18 10.54 4.09
C ILE A 418 -5.73 11.85 4.66
N PHE A 419 -7.03 12.05 4.52
CA PHE A 419 -7.73 13.25 4.96
C PHE A 419 -8.59 12.93 6.20
N LYS A 420 -8.36 13.64 7.29
CA LYS A 420 -9.11 13.45 8.54
C LYS A 420 -10.22 14.51 8.61
N PHE A 421 -11.46 14.06 8.68
CA PHE A 421 -12.64 14.93 8.78
C PHE A 421 -13.23 14.90 10.18
N ASP A 422 -13.91 15.98 10.59
CA ASP A 422 -14.77 15.94 11.78
C ASP A 422 -16.16 15.37 11.50
N GLN A 423 -16.99 15.30 12.54
CA GLN A 423 -18.33 14.70 12.49
C GLN A 423 -19.34 15.44 11.59
N THR A 424 -19.18 16.74 11.34
CA THR A 424 -20.11 17.54 10.53
C THR A 424 -20.16 17.06 9.08
N TRP A 425 -19.06 16.49 8.58
CA TRP A 425 -18.95 15.90 7.25
C TRP A 425 -19.84 14.66 7.06
N LEU A 426 -20.33 14.04 8.14
CA LEU A 426 -21.37 13.01 8.07
C LEU A 426 -22.69 13.54 7.50
N ASN A 427 -22.88 14.85 7.37
CA ASN A 427 -24.07 15.43 6.75
C ASN A 427 -23.79 15.99 5.33
N SER A 428 -22.56 15.85 4.83
CA SER A 428 -22.08 16.50 3.60
C SER A 428 -21.38 15.52 2.64
N ARG A 429 -21.96 14.33 2.45
CA ARG A 429 -21.35 13.25 1.63
C ARG A 429 -21.17 13.66 0.16
N ASP A 430 -22.15 14.37 -0.40
CA ASP A 430 -22.08 14.89 -1.77
C ASP A 430 -20.92 15.88 -1.94
N ALA A 431 -20.68 16.74 -0.95
CA ALA A 431 -19.54 17.67 -0.98
C ALA A 431 -18.19 16.91 -0.96
N ILE A 432 -18.09 15.80 -0.21
CA ILE A 432 -16.90 14.94 -0.26
C ILE A 432 -16.74 14.33 -1.65
N LEU A 433 -17.83 13.90 -2.27
CA LEU A 433 -17.79 13.35 -3.63
C LEU A 433 -17.29 14.41 -4.64
N ASP A 434 -17.76 15.65 -4.53
CA ASP A 434 -17.29 16.75 -5.38
C ASP A 434 -15.80 17.05 -5.16
N ILE A 435 -15.32 16.98 -3.92
CA ILE A 435 -13.89 17.09 -3.58
C ILE A 435 -13.09 15.97 -4.27
N ILE A 436 -13.56 14.71 -4.18
CA ILE A 436 -12.89 13.56 -4.81
C ILE A 436 -12.82 13.75 -6.32
N LYS A 437 -13.95 14.12 -6.96
CA LYS A 437 -14.01 14.40 -8.41
C LYS A 437 -13.04 15.50 -8.80
N GLY A 438 -13.08 16.63 -8.09
CA GLY A 438 -12.18 17.77 -8.35
C GLY A 438 -10.70 17.40 -8.20
N ALA A 439 -10.36 16.65 -7.16
CA ALA A 439 -9.01 16.18 -6.92
C ALA A 439 -8.53 15.20 -8.01
N PHE A 440 -9.37 14.25 -8.41
CA PHE A 440 -9.05 13.28 -9.47
C PHE A 440 -8.87 13.95 -10.83
N ASN A 441 -9.73 14.92 -11.15
CA ASN A 441 -9.59 15.75 -12.35
C ASN A 441 -8.33 16.63 -12.32
N SER A 442 -7.82 16.95 -11.14
CA SER A 442 -6.59 17.73 -10.96
C SER A 442 -5.31 16.89 -11.00
N GLY A 443 -5.42 15.56 -11.04
CA GLY A 443 -4.28 14.64 -11.12
C GLY A 443 -4.06 13.76 -9.88
N LEU A 444 -4.91 13.86 -8.86
CA LEU A 444 -4.84 12.97 -7.70
C LEU A 444 -5.17 11.53 -8.11
N ARG A 445 -4.40 10.59 -7.57
CA ARG A 445 -4.48 9.15 -7.91
C ARG A 445 -5.27 8.32 -6.92
N TYR A 446 -5.17 8.63 -5.63
CA TYR A 446 -5.78 7.86 -4.56
C TYR A 446 -6.17 8.79 -3.42
N PHE A 447 -7.41 8.67 -2.97
CA PHE A 447 -8.00 9.47 -1.90
C PHE A 447 -8.54 8.55 -0.81
N THR A 448 -8.19 8.82 0.43
CA THR A 448 -8.81 8.16 1.57
C THR A 448 -9.08 9.17 2.65
N ALA A 449 -10.22 9.01 3.32
CA ALA A 449 -10.55 9.84 4.45
C ALA A 449 -11.13 8.99 5.59
N TYR A 450 -11.22 9.61 6.77
CA TYR A 450 -11.91 9.01 7.90
C TYR A 450 -12.35 10.10 8.89
N ASN A 451 -13.37 9.76 9.70
CA ASN A 451 -13.79 10.61 10.80
C ASN A 451 -12.81 10.47 11.97
N GLN A 452 -12.39 11.59 12.57
CA GLN A 452 -11.42 11.63 13.66
C GLN A 452 -11.72 10.67 14.83
N ASP A 453 -13.00 10.39 15.09
CA ASP A 453 -13.48 9.62 16.25
C ASP A 453 -13.51 8.11 16.01
N ASN A 454 -13.17 7.64 14.81
CA ASN A 454 -13.19 6.21 14.49
C ASN A 454 -12.17 5.41 15.30
N ASP A 455 -12.53 4.18 15.68
CA ASP A 455 -11.57 3.22 16.24
C ASP A 455 -10.66 2.66 15.14
N VAL A 456 -11.23 2.26 13.99
CA VAL A 456 -10.45 1.88 12.82
C VAL A 456 -9.89 3.14 12.16
N VAL A 457 -8.57 3.29 12.18
CA VAL A 457 -7.87 4.43 11.59
C VAL A 457 -6.85 4.00 10.56
N ARG A 458 -6.64 4.86 9.56
CA ARG A 458 -5.56 4.72 8.61
C ARG A 458 -4.33 5.49 9.09
N VAL A 459 -3.23 4.77 9.27
CA VAL A 459 -2.00 5.33 9.87
C VAL A 459 -1.20 6.05 8.79
N THR A 460 -0.63 5.29 7.85
CA THR A 460 0.10 5.86 6.71
C THR A 460 -0.24 5.17 5.38
N GLY A 461 -0.55 3.88 5.41
CA GLY A 461 -1.02 3.10 4.27
C GLY A 461 -1.92 1.92 4.62
N TYR A 462 -1.96 1.55 5.90
CA TYR A 462 -2.65 0.40 6.44
C TYR A 462 -3.60 0.82 7.58
N LEU A 463 -4.53 -0.07 7.92
CA LEU A 463 -5.56 0.16 8.93
C LEU A 463 -5.21 -0.50 10.26
N VAL A 464 -5.45 0.18 11.37
CA VAL A 464 -5.34 -0.41 12.71
C VAL A 464 -6.51 0.05 13.56
N LYS A 465 -6.79 -0.68 14.64
CA LYS A 465 -7.73 -0.21 15.66
C LYS A 465 -6.96 0.52 16.76
N LYS A 466 -7.44 1.69 17.19
CA LYS A 466 -6.89 2.39 18.36
C LYS A 466 -6.94 1.49 19.59
N SER A 467 -8.04 0.77 19.77
CA SER A 467 -8.23 -0.21 20.84
C SER A 467 -7.18 -1.34 20.84
N GLU A 468 -6.72 -1.80 19.66
CA GLU A 468 -5.67 -2.81 19.56
C GLU A 468 -4.28 -2.22 19.85
N ILE A 469 -4.02 -0.97 19.45
CA ILE A 469 -2.80 -0.24 19.85
C ILE A 469 -2.76 -0.15 21.38
N ASP A 470 -3.87 0.20 22.01
CA ASP A 470 -3.94 0.35 23.46
C ASP A 470 -3.66 -0.98 24.16
N LYS A 471 -4.13 -2.13 23.66
CA LYS A 471 -3.73 -3.46 24.18
C LYS A 471 -2.22 -3.67 24.18
N LEU A 472 -1.55 -3.45 23.04
CA LEU A 472 -0.09 -3.57 22.95
C LEU A 472 0.64 -2.58 23.87
N THR A 473 0.06 -1.40 24.12
CA THR A 473 0.60 -0.42 25.06
C THR A 473 0.57 -0.93 26.50
N HIS A 474 -0.44 -1.73 26.85
CA HIS A 474 -0.57 -2.37 28.17
C HIS A 474 0.13 -3.74 28.27
N GLY A 475 0.90 -4.15 27.25
CA GLY A 475 1.62 -5.43 27.24
C GLY A 475 0.73 -6.65 26.92
N GLU A 476 -0.49 -6.42 26.45
CA GLU A 476 -1.39 -7.49 26.01
C GLU A 476 -1.16 -7.83 24.53
N GLN A 477 -1.45 -9.07 24.14
CA GLN A 477 -1.32 -9.50 22.74
C GLN A 477 -2.34 -8.82 21.83
N SER A 478 -1.89 -8.42 20.63
CA SER A 478 -2.76 -8.04 19.53
C SER A 478 -2.61 -9.01 18.36
N ILE A 479 -3.74 -9.49 17.85
CA ILE A 479 -3.76 -10.50 16.78
C ILE A 479 -3.24 -9.94 15.44
N ASN A 480 -3.40 -8.63 15.20
CA ASN A 480 -3.02 -8.00 13.94
C ASN A 480 -1.53 -7.61 13.95
N ASN A 481 -0.78 -8.11 12.98
CA ASN A 481 0.66 -7.88 12.84
C ASN A 481 1.00 -6.41 12.61
N CYS A 482 0.08 -5.63 12.06
CA CYS A 482 0.29 -4.21 11.82
C CYS A 482 0.02 -3.33 13.06
N THR A 483 -0.51 -3.88 14.15
CA THR A 483 -0.78 -3.08 15.36
C THR A 483 0.52 -2.52 15.95
N ILE A 484 1.63 -3.28 15.92
CA ILE A 484 2.94 -2.79 16.39
C ILE A 484 3.45 -1.62 15.53
N PHE A 485 3.26 -1.70 14.21
CA PHE A 485 3.58 -0.58 13.31
C PHE A 485 2.69 0.63 13.60
N GLY A 486 1.39 0.39 13.85
CA GLY A 486 0.44 1.44 14.25
C GLY A 486 0.84 2.14 15.55
N LYS A 487 1.31 1.38 16.54
CA LYS A 487 1.85 1.91 17.80
C LYS A 487 3.08 2.78 17.54
N GLY A 488 4.09 2.26 16.85
CA GLY A 488 5.31 3.02 16.54
C GLY A 488 5.05 4.29 15.72
N ALA A 489 4.18 4.21 14.71
CA ALA A 489 3.80 5.37 13.91
C ALA A 489 2.97 6.41 14.68
N LYS A 490 2.17 5.98 15.67
CA LYS A 490 1.48 6.90 16.60
C LYS A 490 2.49 7.59 17.52
N GLU A 491 3.38 6.82 18.16
CA GLU A 491 4.28 7.30 19.21
C GLU A 491 5.48 8.09 18.68
N ARG A 492 6.02 7.73 17.52
CA ARG A 492 7.26 8.30 16.97
C ARG A 492 7.03 9.15 15.72
N GLY A 493 6.10 8.74 14.87
CA GLY A 493 5.79 9.43 13.61
C GLY A 493 4.58 10.36 13.67
N HIS A 494 3.89 10.42 14.81
CA HIS A 494 2.73 11.27 15.05
C HIS A 494 1.61 11.09 14.00
N ALA A 495 1.54 9.92 13.35
CA ALA A 495 0.71 9.71 12.15
C ALA A 495 -0.80 9.92 12.36
N LEU A 496 -1.27 9.93 13.62
CA LEU A 496 -2.67 10.14 14.00
C LEU A 496 -3.01 11.61 14.31
N GLU A 497 -2.01 12.50 14.35
CA GLU A 497 -2.10 13.93 14.68
C GLU A 497 -2.36 14.83 13.47
N ARG A 498 -2.71 14.23 12.33
CA ARG A 498 -3.11 14.94 11.10
C ARG A 498 -4.15 16.02 11.36
N LYS A 499 -4.05 17.11 10.58
CA LYS A 499 -5.05 18.18 10.58
C LYS A 499 -6.46 17.63 10.37
N VAL A 500 -7.40 18.12 11.18
CA VAL A 500 -8.83 17.80 11.06
C VAL A 500 -9.52 18.88 10.23
N TYR A 501 -10.05 18.50 9.08
CA TYR A 501 -10.79 19.41 8.21
C TYR A 501 -12.24 19.58 8.67
N GLY A 502 -12.69 20.83 8.77
CA GLY A 502 -14.04 21.25 9.16
C GLY A 502 -14.17 21.82 10.59
N LYS A 503 -13.16 21.63 11.45
CA LYS A 503 -13.10 22.34 12.74
C LYS A 503 -12.86 23.81 12.44
N GLY A 504 -13.82 24.67 12.80
CA GLY A 504 -13.60 26.12 12.81
C GLY A 504 -12.31 26.41 13.57
N THR A 505 -11.42 27.19 12.96
CA THR A 505 -10.27 27.74 13.67
C THR A 505 -10.83 28.64 14.77
N ASN A 506 -10.75 28.20 16.01
CA ASN A 506 -10.93 29.10 17.15
C ASN A 506 -9.75 30.07 17.22
#